data_AF-A0A9P8RND8-F1
#
_entry.id   AF-A0A9P8RND8-F1
#
_cell.length_a   1.000
_cell.length_b   1.000
_cell.length_c   1.000
_cell.angle_alpha   90.00
_cell.angle_beta   90.00
_cell.angle_gamma   90.00
#
_symmetry.space_group_name_H-M   'P 1'
#
loop_
_entity.id
_entity.type
_entity.pdbx_description
1 polymer ?
#
loop_
_entity_poly.entity_id
_entity_poly.type
_entity_poly.pdbx_seq_one_letter_code
_entity_poly.pdbx_strand_id
1 'polypeptide(L)'
;MEEVGKLDLYLRRSFSLIQRRFYPDTVYFLGDLFDGGREWATYTSVSPEKRYKRYGEKFWLREYGRFCRIFFDRWRNDGGGGSGASPSEVQRDRKIIASLPGNHDLGLGVGIQLAVRDRFNAYFGEGNRVDIIGNHTFVSVDTVSLSAIDQPTGTETVSSEDSWRVWGPVAGFLDEVQATKRKAVAAELRHQRGGVRGIRYKHTVIDANDPAASVRPPSLDPGDGSPEFPTVLLTHVPLYRADGTPCGPLREHWPPSPPPKGQDEPLEYDERNAIAVRGGYQYQNVLSSQVSKDLVDKVGNVSYVFSGDDHDYCEVLHKGYTGSSLTGAIREITVKSISWAMGVRRPGFLLVSLWNPVDRFGNPMNTGRGKPGQKTVQTHLCLLPDQLAIFIRYAILLVITVLALLIRAFLVAFFDVFEPFTEPTTNSLYKDGPLLPTAATLPQYSLSSAEHEKSSEYRAGRHPHNATYNHSQTSSESSSSPPSSNTSASSVSSPNLNTNDIYGLSARHSVFPTIATTTTTITTNSTRGVTPSGGGGSGGYGIPPPPSPPPPYPRGGGGGGGGGDGSDSSFFRGG
;
A
#
# COMPACT_ATOMS: atom_id res chain seq x y z
N MET A 1 -3.67 -19.63 12.10
CA MET A 1 -3.71 -18.44 12.99
C MET A 1 -2.37 -18.19 13.68
N GLU A 2 -1.63 -19.23 14.07
CA GLU A 2 -0.35 -19.05 14.78
C GLU A 2 0.79 -18.46 13.90
N GLU A 3 0.83 -18.79 12.60
CA GLU A 3 1.81 -18.19 11.66
C GLU A 3 1.58 -16.70 11.42
N VAL A 4 0.32 -16.26 11.42
CA VAL A 4 -0.05 -14.83 11.27
C VAL A 4 0.51 -14.01 12.43
N GLY A 5 0.49 -14.54 13.67
CA GLY A 5 1.07 -13.86 14.83
C GLY A 5 2.60 -13.68 14.74
N LYS A 6 3.31 -14.65 14.15
CA LYS A 6 4.78 -14.59 14.01
C LYS A 6 5.20 -13.61 12.93
N LEU A 7 4.52 -13.59 11.79
CA LEU A 7 4.77 -12.62 10.72
C LEU A 7 4.43 -11.19 11.18
N ASP A 8 3.29 -10.99 11.83
CA ASP A 8 2.88 -9.68 12.35
C ASP A 8 3.92 -9.11 13.32
N LEU A 9 4.43 -9.94 14.23
CA LEU A 9 5.45 -9.52 15.19
C LEU A 9 6.77 -9.16 14.49
N TYR A 10 7.16 -9.93 13.48
CA TYR A 10 8.33 -9.63 12.64
C TYR A 10 8.17 -8.29 11.94
N LEU A 11 7.09 -8.10 11.18
CA LEU A 11 6.83 -6.86 10.43
C LEU A 11 6.74 -5.66 11.36
N ARG A 12 6.03 -5.78 12.48
CA ARG A 12 5.88 -4.70 13.47
C ARG A 12 7.23 -4.30 14.07
N ARG A 13 8.09 -5.26 14.42
CA ARG A 13 9.43 -4.98 14.96
C ARG A 13 10.35 -4.36 13.92
N SER A 14 10.40 -4.95 12.72
CA SER A 14 11.20 -4.45 11.61
C SER A 14 10.79 -3.03 11.23
N PHE A 15 9.50 -2.77 11.05
CA PHE A 15 9.01 -1.45 10.71
C PHE A 15 9.23 -0.43 11.84
N SER A 16 9.02 -0.80 13.10
CA SER A 16 9.33 0.06 14.26
C SER A 16 10.82 0.46 14.29
N LEU A 17 11.73 -0.48 14.02
CA LEU A 17 13.16 -0.19 13.92
C LEU A 17 13.48 0.72 12.74
N ILE A 18 12.81 0.54 11.60
CA ILE A 18 12.96 1.44 10.44
C ILE A 18 12.60 2.87 10.83
N GLN A 19 11.45 3.05 11.50
CA GLN A 19 10.99 4.36 11.95
C GLN A 19 11.95 5.02 12.96
N ARG A 20 12.45 4.25 13.94
CA ARG A 20 13.30 4.78 15.01
C ARG A 20 14.75 5.03 14.57
N ARG A 21 15.28 4.21 13.66
CA ARG A 21 16.70 4.24 13.29
C ARG A 21 16.99 5.11 12.08
N PHE A 22 16.15 4.99 11.04
CA PHE A 22 16.35 5.74 9.80
C PHE A 22 15.50 7.01 9.74
N TYR A 23 14.40 7.06 10.51
CA TYR A 23 13.52 8.22 10.59
C TYR A 23 13.14 8.81 9.22
N PRO A 24 12.58 7.99 8.31
CA PRO A 24 12.36 8.43 6.94
C PRO A 24 11.33 9.57 6.87
N ASP A 25 11.58 10.53 5.98
CA ASP A 25 10.64 11.62 5.67
C ASP A 25 9.42 11.11 4.90
N THR A 26 9.58 10.10 4.05
CA THR A 26 8.47 9.48 3.34
C THR A 26 8.65 7.96 3.22
N VAL A 27 7.57 7.22 3.34
CA VAL A 27 7.49 5.77 3.08
C VAL A 27 6.44 5.51 2.01
N TYR A 28 6.84 4.82 0.94
CA TYR A 28 5.93 4.28 -0.08
C TYR A 28 5.81 2.77 0.07
N PHE A 29 4.59 2.26 -0.10
CA PHE A 29 4.32 0.85 -0.36
C PHE A 29 4.03 0.68 -1.86
N LEU A 30 4.59 -0.37 -2.46
CA LEU A 30 4.49 -0.62 -3.91
C LEU A 30 3.53 -1.79 -4.20
N GLY A 31 2.35 -1.74 -3.60
CA GLY A 31 1.32 -2.78 -3.74
C GLY A 31 1.50 -4.00 -2.84
N ASP A 32 0.60 -4.96 -3.04
CA ASP A 32 0.47 -6.21 -2.31
C ASP A 32 0.49 -6.04 -0.79
N LEU A 33 -0.39 -5.16 -0.33
CA LEU A 33 -0.60 -4.93 1.10
C LEU A 33 -1.28 -6.14 1.75
N PHE A 34 -2.07 -6.87 0.98
CA PHE A 34 -2.77 -8.09 1.39
C PHE A 34 -2.50 -9.22 0.40
N ASP A 35 -2.22 -10.43 0.90
CA ASP A 35 -2.08 -11.63 0.06
C ASP A 35 -3.41 -12.12 -0.56
N GLY A 36 -4.55 -11.72 0.01
CA GLY A 36 -5.89 -12.12 -0.45
C GLY A 36 -6.88 -10.98 -0.64
N GLY A 37 -6.40 -9.74 -0.75
CA GLY A 37 -7.25 -8.54 -0.83
C GLY A 37 -8.31 -8.63 -1.94
N ARG A 38 -7.93 -9.18 -3.10
CA ARG A 38 -8.82 -9.42 -4.25
C ARG A 38 -9.88 -10.49 -4.02
N GLU A 39 -9.58 -11.45 -3.15
CA GLU A 39 -10.38 -12.66 -2.95
C GLU A 39 -11.51 -12.44 -1.93
N TRP A 40 -11.42 -11.41 -1.08
CA TRP A 40 -12.39 -11.19 -0.01
C TRP A 40 -13.54 -10.32 -0.48
N ALA A 41 -14.74 -10.89 -0.45
CA ALA A 41 -15.98 -10.29 -0.92
C ALA A 41 -16.24 -8.89 -0.31
N THR A 42 -16.94 -8.04 -1.05
CA THR A 42 -17.45 -6.75 -0.58
C THR A 42 -18.94 -6.88 -0.24
N TYR A 43 -19.61 -5.78 0.09
CA TYR A 43 -21.08 -5.79 0.22
C TYR A 43 -21.78 -6.10 -1.11
N THR A 44 -21.14 -5.79 -2.25
CA THR A 44 -21.73 -5.87 -3.60
C THR A 44 -21.05 -6.90 -4.51
N SER A 45 -20.04 -7.61 -4.02
CA SER A 45 -19.27 -8.58 -4.81
C SER A 45 -18.99 -9.86 -4.04
N VAL A 46 -18.74 -10.95 -4.77
CA VAL A 46 -18.46 -12.27 -4.20
C VAL A 46 -17.21 -12.82 -4.86
N SER A 47 -16.37 -13.51 -4.07
CA SER A 47 -15.22 -14.22 -4.61
C SER A 47 -15.60 -15.16 -5.77
N PRO A 48 -14.91 -15.08 -6.92
CA PRO A 48 -15.09 -16.05 -7.99
C PRO A 48 -14.65 -17.46 -7.54
N GLU A 49 -13.63 -17.55 -6.69
CA GLU A 49 -13.12 -18.81 -6.18
C GLU A 49 -13.92 -19.33 -4.99
N LYS A 50 -14.39 -20.59 -5.09
CA LYS A 50 -15.19 -21.27 -4.06
C LYS A 50 -14.52 -21.26 -2.68
N ARG A 51 -13.19 -21.44 -2.63
CA ARG A 51 -12.41 -21.50 -1.38
C ARG A 51 -12.47 -20.19 -0.57
N TYR A 52 -12.68 -19.05 -1.23
CA TYR A 52 -12.67 -17.74 -0.58
C TYR A 52 -14.06 -17.16 -0.33
N LYS A 53 -15.15 -17.80 -0.80
CA LYS A 53 -16.53 -17.34 -0.57
C LYS A 53 -16.92 -17.17 0.90
N ARG A 54 -16.21 -17.83 1.82
CA ARG A 54 -16.40 -17.67 3.28
C ARG A 54 -15.83 -16.36 3.84
N TYR A 55 -14.99 -15.66 3.09
CA TYR A 55 -14.36 -14.40 3.49
C TYR A 55 -15.08 -13.25 2.80
N GLY A 56 -15.55 -12.30 3.59
CA GLY A 56 -16.19 -11.09 3.08
C GLY A 56 -15.69 -9.84 3.76
N GLU A 57 -16.47 -8.78 3.67
CA GLU A 57 -16.07 -7.43 4.07
C GLU A 57 -15.56 -7.36 5.52
N LYS A 58 -16.24 -8.03 6.45
CA LYS A 58 -15.79 -8.10 7.86
C LYS A 58 -14.41 -8.70 8.03
N PHE A 59 -14.04 -9.68 7.19
CA PHE A 59 -12.71 -10.25 7.20
C PHE A 59 -11.70 -9.23 6.68
N TRP A 60 -11.98 -8.61 5.53
CA TRP A 60 -11.12 -7.57 4.96
C TRP A 60 -10.90 -6.40 5.93
N LEU A 61 -11.95 -5.89 6.60
CA LEU A 61 -11.84 -4.80 7.58
C LEU A 61 -10.94 -5.16 8.78
N ARG A 62 -10.96 -6.41 9.22
CA ARG A 62 -10.07 -6.90 10.28
C ARG A 62 -8.61 -6.93 9.81
N GLU A 63 -8.37 -7.35 8.56
CA GLU A 63 -7.04 -7.34 7.96
C GLU A 63 -6.54 -5.92 7.69
N TYR A 64 -7.41 -5.00 7.27
CA TYR A 64 -7.11 -3.57 7.20
C TYR A 64 -6.71 -3.03 8.58
N GLY A 65 -7.49 -3.33 9.62
CA GLY A 65 -7.13 -2.98 11.00
C GLY A 65 -5.80 -3.59 11.45
N ARG A 66 -5.45 -4.79 10.98
CA ARG A 66 -4.15 -5.44 11.21
C ARG A 66 -3.03 -4.65 10.55
N PHE A 67 -3.19 -4.28 9.27
CA PHE A 67 -2.26 -3.43 8.53
C PHE A 67 -2.03 -2.08 9.26
N CYS A 68 -3.10 -1.40 9.67
CA CYS A 68 -3.00 -0.14 10.40
C CYS A 68 -2.18 -0.27 11.69
N ARG A 69 -2.39 -1.35 12.48
CA ARG A 69 -1.63 -1.58 13.73
C ARG A 69 -0.15 -1.83 13.49
N ILE A 70 0.21 -2.48 12.39
CA ILE A 70 1.59 -2.81 12.04
C ILE A 70 2.32 -1.61 11.47
N PHE A 71 1.68 -0.84 10.58
CA PHE A 71 2.34 0.24 9.84
C PHE A 71 1.91 1.63 10.30
N PHE A 72 0.63 1.99 10.23
CA PHE A 72 0.17 3.35 10.51
C PHE A 72 0.32 3.76 11.98
N ASP A 73 0.01 2.87 12.91
CA ASP A 73 0.20 3.13 14.34
C ASP A 73 1.68 3.25 14.69
N ARG A 74 2.54 2.43 14.08
CA ARG A 74 4.00 2.50 14.30
C ARG A 74 4.59 3.77 13.70
N TRP A 75 4.14 4.17 12.51
CA TRP A 75 4.50 5.44 11.88
C TRP A 75 4.23 6.63 12.82
N ARG A 76 3.03 6.68 13.41
CA ARG A 76 2.61 7.73 14.35
C ARG A 76 3.37 7.69 15.68
N ASN A 77 3.53 6.50 16.26
CA ASN A 77 4.03 6.35 17.63
C ASN A 77 5.56 6.29 17.72
N ASP A 78 6.23 5.62 16.77
CA ASP A 78 7.67 5.39 16.81
C ASP A 78 8.46 6.42 15.99
N GLY A 79 7.76 7.19 15.15
CA GLY A 79 8.31 8.18 14.26
C GLY A 79 8.46 9.59 14.87
N GLY A 80 8.83 9.69 16.16
CA GLY A 80 9.29 10.94 16.79
C GLY A 80 8.24 11.84 17.43
N GLY A 81 6.94 11.51 17.33
CA GLY A 81 5.87 12.28 18.00
C GLY A 81 5.80 12.12 19.53
N GLY A 82 6.65 11.25 20.12
CA GLY A 82 6.66 10.94 21.56
C GLY A 82 7.72 11.66 22.39
N SER A 83 8.60 12.44 21.77
CA SER A 83 9.53 13.34 22.46
C SER A 83 9.21 14.75 21.98
N GLY A 84 9.03 15.71 22.89
CA GLY A 84 8.69 17.11 22.61
C GLY A 84 9.72 17.91 21.79
N ALA A 85 10.37 17.28 20.82
CA ALA A 85 11.02 17.94 19.71
C ALA A 85 9.92 18.63 18.91
N SER A 86 9.86 19.97 19.04
CA SER A 86 9.19 20.84 18.08
C SER A 86 9.54 20.33 16.67
N PRO A 87 8.56 20.22 15.75
CA PRO A 87 8.86 19.96 14.34
C PRO A 87 9.96 20.94 13.95
N SER A 88 11.14 20.43 13.58
CA SER A 88 12.17 21.32 13.07
C SER A 88 11.55 22.01 11.86
N GLU A 89 11.82 23.30 11.72
CA GLU A 89 11.23 24.16 10.69
C GLU A 89 11.47 23.62 9.26
N VAL A 90 12.42 22.68 9.14
CA VAL A 90 12.88 21.98 7.94
C VAL A 90 12.08 20.68 7.66
N GLN A 91 11.52 20.01 8.67
CA GLN A 91 10.94 18.66 8.56
C GLN A 91 9.42 18.68 8.63
N ARG A 92 8.81 19.50 7.77
CA ARG A 92 7.42 19.94 7.95
C ARG A 92 6.31 18.97 7.54
N ASP A 93 6.58 17.83 6.89
CA ASP A 93 5.51 16.88 6.49
C ASP A 93 6.05 15.44 6.29
N ARG A 94 6.18 14.64 7.35
CA ARG A 94 6.47 13.20 7.16
C ARG A 94 5.26 12.53 6.50
N LYS A 95 5.46 11.72 5.46
CA LYS A 95 4.37 11.04 4.71
C LYS A 95 4.47 9.51 4.72
N ILE A 96 3.34 8.85 4.83
CA ILE A 96 3.21 7.40 4.59
C ILE A 96 2.16 7.21 3.49
N ILE A 97 2.54 6.54 2.41
CA ILE A 97 1.74 6.42 1.19
C ILE A 97 1.63 4.94 0.85
N ALA A 98 0.40 4.43 0.91
CA ALA A 98 0.07 3.03 0.64
C ALA A 98 -1.05 2.89 -0.39
N SER A 99 -1.19 3.88 -1.28
CA SER A 99 -2.30 3.93 -2.24
C SER A 99 -2.02 3.19 -3.55
N LEU A 100 -0.77 2.81 -3.83
CA LEU A 100 -0.42 2.04 -5.02
C LEU A 100 -0.84 0.58 -4.82
N PRO A 101 -1.84 0.06 -5.57
CA PRO A 101 -2.30 -1.31 -5.41
C PRO A 101 -1.37 -2.32 -6.06
N GLY A 102 -1.39 -3.55 -5.54
CA GLY A 102 -0.88 -4.72 -6.23
C GLY A 102 -1.94 -5.71 -6.69
N ASN A 103 -1.52 -6.78 -7.38
CA ASN A 103 -2.44 -7.77 -7.93
C ASN A 103 -3.06 -8.65 -6.83
N HIS A 104 -2.44 -8.77 -5.66
CA HIS A 104 -3.07 -9.40 -4.51
C HIS A 104 -4.09 -8.49 -3.80
N ASP A 105 -3.99 -7.17 -3.98
CA ASP A 105 -4.94 -6.21 -3.43
C ASP A 105 -6.23 -6.12 -4.27
N LEU A 106 -6.09 -6.00 -5.59
CA LEU A 106 -7.20 -5.72 -6.52
C LEU A 106 -7.56 -6.88 -7.46
N GLY A 107 -6.57 -7.70 -7.77
CA GLY A 107 -6.57 -8.54 -8.96
C GLY A 107 -5.78 -7.90 -10.10
N LEU A 108 -5.80 -8.54 -11.26
CA LEU A 108 -5.10 -8.07 -12.46
C LEU A 108 -6.03 -7.93 -13.66
N GLY A 109 -5.90 -6.80 -14.36
CA GLY A 109 -6.54 -6.55 -15.65
C GLY A 109 -8.06 -6.71 -15.59
N VAL A 110 -8.62 -7.38 -16.60
CA VAL A 110 -10.08 -7.56 -16.72
C VAL A 110 -10.70 -8.39 -15.60
N GLY A 111 -9.89 -9.09 -14.80
CA GLY A 111 -10.40 -9.83 -13.65
C GLY A 111 -10.51 -9.02 -12.36
N ILE A 112 -10.17 -7.72 -12.39
CA ILE A 112 -10.40 -6.82 -11.26
C ILE A 112 -11.90 -6.61 -11.06
N GLN A 113 -12.38 -6.89 -9.85
CA GLN A 113 -13.74 -6.55 -9.46
C GLN A 113 -13.80 -5.08 -9.05
N LEU A 114 -14.64 -4.28 -9.72
CA LEU A 114 -14.75 -2.84 -9.45
C LEU A 114 -15.04 -2.52 -7.98
N ALA A 115 -15.93 -3.28 -7.33
CA ALA A 115 -16.22 -3.09 -5.92
C ALA A 115 -14.99 -3.29 -5.00
N VAL A 116 -14.07 -4.19 -5.37
CA VAL A 116 -12.82 -4.42 -4.64
C VAL A 116 -11.87 -3.24 -4.80
N ARG A 117 -11.71 -2.72 -6.02
CA ARG A 117 -10.95 -1.50 -6.31
C ARG A 117 -11.51 -0.29 -5.58
N ASP A 118 -12.82 -0.08 -5.67
CA ASP A 118 -13.48 1.06 -5.04
C ASP A 118 -13.34 1.00 -3.51
N ARG A 119 -13.42 -0.21 -2.91
CA ARG A 119 -13.09 -0.42 -1.48
C ARG A 119 -11.63 -0.07 -1.19
N PHE A 120 -10.68 -0.55 -1.97
CA PHE A 120 -9.26 -0.25 -1.74
C PHE A 120 -9.01 1.26 -1.79
N ASN A 121 -9.48 1.94 -2.84
CA ASN A 121 -9.33 3.38 -3.01
C ASN A 121 -9.98 4.18 -1.87
N ALA A 122 -11.13 3.74 -1.35
CA ALA A 122 -11.79 4.40 -0.23
C ALA A 122 -10.96 4.40 1.06
N TYR A 123 -10.10 3.39 1.28
CA TYR A 123 -9.33 3.23 2.52
C TYR A 123 -7.85 3.61 2.39
N PHE A 124 -7.27 3.49 1.20
CA PHE A 124 -5.86 3.77 0.94
C PHE A 124 -5.63 5.02 0.07
N GLY A 125 -6.69 5.53 -0.57
CA GLY A 125 -6.63 6.63 -1.53
C GLY A 125 -6.42 6.14 -2.96
N GLU A 126 -6.46 7.08 -3.91
CA GLU A 126 -6.26 6.79 -5.33
C GLU A 126 -4.83 6.31 -5.63
N GLY A 127 -4.70 5.25 -6.42
CA GLY A 127 -3.40 4.71 -6.84
C GLY A 127 -2.68 5.56 -7.89
N ASN A 128 -3.45 6.29 -8.71
CA ASN A 128 -2.95 7.19 -9.73
C ASN A 128 -2.77 8.60 -9.16
N ARG A 129 -1.53 9.01 -8.89
CA ARG A 129 -1.26 10.29 -8.22
C ARG A 129 0.13 10.84 -8.48
N VAL A 130 0.29 12.14 -8.23
CA VAL A 130 1.55 12.86 -8.32
C VAL A 130 1.90 13.48 -6.97
N ASP A 131 3.13 13.25 -6.51
CA ASP A 131 3.69 13.82 -5.28
C ASP A 131 5.00 14.55 -5.59
N ILE A 132 5.27 15.66 -4.90
CA ILE A 132 6.59 16.29 -4.91
C ILE A 132 7.32 16.00 -3.61
N ILE A 133 8.51 15.39 -3.71
CA ILE A 133 9.34 14.99 -2.56
C ILE A 133 10.80 15.28 -2.89
N GLY A 134 11.48 16.06 -2.06
CA GLY A 134 12.91 16.38 -2.24
C GLY A 134 13.22 16.99 -3.62
N ASN A 135 12.32 17.85 -4.14
CA ASN A 135 12.35 18.38 -5.50
C ASN A 135 12.43 17.31 -6.60
N HIS A 136 11.77 16.17 -6.39
CA HIS A 136 11.52 15.16 -7.41
C HIS A 136 10.01 14.98 -7.57
N THR A 137 9.60 14.63 -8.77
CA THR A 137 8.20 14.31 -9.08
C THR A 137 8.01 12.81 -8.98
N PHE A 138 7.24 12.33 -8.01
CA PHE A 138 6.84 10.93 -7.91
C PHE A 138 5.49 10.75 -8.60
N VAL A 139 5.44 9.85 -9.58
CA VAL A 139 4.20 9.50 -10.29
C VAL A 139 3.88 8.06 -9.98
N SER A 140 2.79 7.83 -9.26
CA SER A 140 2.27 6.49 -8.96
C SER A 140 1.19 6.13 -9.97
N VAL A 141 1.25 4.92 -10.52
CA VAL A 141 0.30 4.44 -11.53
C VAL A 141 -0.21 3.06 -11.16
N ASP A 142 -1.54 2.93 -11.15
CA ASP A 142 -2.26 1.66 -11.00
C ASP A 142 -2.07 0.79 -12.25
N THR A 143 -0.91 0.13 -12.28
CA THR A 143 -0.46 -0.72 -13.37
C THR A 143 -1.25 -2.02 -13.45
N VAL A 144 -1.84 -2.49 -12.35
CA VAL A 144 -2.66 -3.70 -12.36
C VAL A 144 -4.00 -3.48 -13.05
N SER A 145 -4.60 -2.30 -12.88
CA SER A 145 -5.77 -1.88 -13.67
C SER A 145 -5.39 -1.56 -15.10
N LEU A 146 -4.24 -0.90 -15.34
CA LEU A 146 -3.78 -0.54 -16.69
C LEU A 146 -3.56 -1.78 -17.57
N SER A 147 -3.11 -2.91 -17.01
CA SER A 147 -2.96 -4.18 -17.72
C SER A 147 -4.23 -4.74 -18.36
N ALA A 148 -5.42 -4.16 -18.11
CA ALA A 148 -6.63 -4.55 -18.84
C ALA A 148 -6.67 -4.01 -20.29
N ILE A 149 -5.84 -3.02 -20.63
CA ILE A 149 -5.90 -2.29 -21.91
C ILE A 149 -5.55 -3.15 -23.13
N ASP A 150 -4.65 -4.11 -22.96
CA ASP A 150 -4.14 -5.00 -24.02
C ASP A 150 -4.62 -6.46 -23.88
N GLN A 151 -5.54 -6.71 -22.93
CA GLN A 151 -6.18 -8.00 -22.77
C GLN A 151 -7.37 -8.16 -23.73
N PRO A 152 -7.62 -9.37 -24.27
CA PRO A 152 -8.70 -9.61 -25.20
C PRO A 152 -10.06 -9.30 -24.56
N THR A 153 -10.88 -8.51 -25.25
CA THR A 153 -12.26 -8.16 -24.87
C THR A 153 -13.27 -8.67 -25.89
N GLY A 154 -14.56 -8.69 -25.54
CA GLY A 154 -15.62 -9.14 -26.46
C GLY A 154 -15.85 -10.65 -26.45
N THR A 155 -15.40 -11.35 -25.41
CA THR A 155 -15.82 -12.72 -25.09
C THR A 155 -17.16 -12.69 -24.36
N GLU A 156 -17.86 -13.83 -24.29
CA GLU A 156 -19.11 -13.95 -23.49
C GLU A 156 -18.94 -13.54 -22.02
N THR A 157 -17.69 -13.52 -21.53
CA THR A 157 -17.35 -13.28 -20.12
C THR A 157 -16.92 -11.85 -19.80
N VAL A 158 -16.44 -11.06 -20.78
CA VAL A 158 -15.92 -9.70 -20.53
C VAL A 158 -16.27 -8.77 -21.70
N SER A 159 -17.15 -7.80 -21.43
CA SER A 159 -17.48 -6.75 -22.39
C SER A 159 -16.36 -5.70 -22.49
N SER A 160 -16.26 -5.02 -23.63
CA SER A 160 -15.32 -3.91 -23.80
C SER A 160 -15.61 -2.75 -22.83
N GLU A 161 -16.87 -2.55 -22.46
CA GLU A 161 -17.28 -1.54 -21.47
C GLU A 161 -16.77 -1.89 -20.06
N ASP A 162 -16.89 -3.15 -19.65
CA ASP A 162 -16.39 -3.61 -18.35
C ASP A 162 -14.86 -3.49 -18.26
N SER A 163 -14.14 -3.83 -19.34
CA SER A 163 -12.70 -3.60 -19.42
C SER A 163 -12.37 -2.10 -19.29
N TRP A 164 -13.04 -1.23 -20.06
CA TRP A 164 -12.85 0.22 -19.98
C TRP A 164 -13.08 0.78 -18.57
N ARG A 165 -14.06 0.27 -17.82
CA ARG A 165 -14.31 0.71 -16.43
C ARG A 165 -13.15 0.39 -15.49
N VAL A 166 -12.31 -0.59 -15.82
CA VAL A 166 -11.09 -0.93 -15.08
C VAL A 166 -9.94 0.01 -15.46
N TRP A 167 -9.53 0.06 -16.73
CA TRP A 167 -8.32 0.80 -17.15
C TRP A 167 -8.56 2.26 -17.57
N GLY A 168 -9.78 2.63 -17.95
CA GLY A 168 -10.15 3.96 -18.43
C GLY A 168 -9.82 5.09 -17.45
N PRO A 169 -10.08 4.96 -16.14
CA PRO A 169 -9.63 5.94 -15.14
C PRO A 169 -8.11 6.17 -15.13
N VAL A 170 -7.33 5.10 -15.33
CA VAL A 170 -5.85 5.20 -15.42
C VAL A 170 -5.45 5.92 -16.70
N ALA A 171 -6.09 5.60 -17.83
CA ALA A 171 -5.84 6.28 -19.10
C ALA A 171 -6.16 7.79 -19.02
N GLY A 172 -7.29 8.16 -18.43
CA GLY A 172 -7.66 9.56 -18.21
C GLY A 172 -6.66 10.30 -17.32
N PHE A 173 -6.15 9.65 -16.26
CA PHE A 173 -5.05 10.21 -15.46
C PHE A 173 -3.78 10.43 -16.30
N LEU A 174 -3.39 9.44 -17.12
CA LEU A 174 -2.20 9.53 -17.95
C LEU A 174 -2.32 10.61 -19.04
N ASP A 175 -3.52 10.89 -19.53
CA ASP A 175 -3.77 11.97 -20.48
C ASP A 175 -3.58 13.35 -19.83
N GLU A 176 -3.84 13.47 -18.53
CA GLU A 176 -3.68 14.71 -17.76
C GLU A 176 -2.40 14.78 -16.91
N VAL A 177 -1.53 13.77 -16.98
CA VAL A 177 -0.41 13.62 -16.04
C VAL A 177 0.59 14.75 -16.16
N GLN A 178 0.90 15.22 -17.37
CA GLN A 178 1.83 16.34 -17.58
C GLN A 178 1.34 17.62 -16.92
N ALA A 179 0.06 17.97 -17.14
CA ALA A 179 -0.56 19.12 -16.51
C ALA A 179 -0.57 18.97 -14.97
N THR A 180 -0.84 17.76 -14.47
CA THR A 180 -0.83 17.46 -13.03
C THR A 180 0.56 17.62 -12.42
N LYS A 181 1.61 17.14 -13.10
CA LYS A 181 3.01 17.32 -12.69
C LYS A 181 3.38 18.81 -12.61
N ARG A 182 3.07 19.59 -13.64
CA ARG A 182 3.35 21.04 -13.66
C ARG A 182 2.61 21.77 -12.55
N LYS A 183 1.33 21.46 -12.32
CA LYS A 183 0.55 22.00 -11.19
C LYS A 183 1.20 21.67 -9.85
N ALA A 184 1.65 20.43 -9.66
CA ALA A 184 2.27 19.97 -8.43
C ALA A 184 3.63 20.65 -8.17
N VAL A 185 4.50 20.75 -9.19
CA VAL A 185 5.77 21.46 -9.10
C VAL A 185 5.55 22.95 -8.80
N ALA A 186 4.63 23.60 -9.50
CA ALA A 186 4.31 25.01 -9.26
C ALA A 186 3.76 25.24 -7.84
N ALA A 187 2.93 24.32 -7.33
CA ALA A 187 2.44 24.37 -5.96
C ALA A 187 3.55 24.24 -4.92
N GLU A 188 4.50 23.34 -5.15
CA GLU A 188 5.65 23.16 -4.26
C GLU A 188 6.60 24.37 -4.30
N LEU A 189 6.92 24.89 -5.48
CA LEU A 189 7.74 26.10 -5.61
C LEU A 189 7.09 27.31 -4.94
N ARG A 190 5.75 27.46 -5.04
CA ARG A 190 5.03 28.49 -4.28
C ARG A 190 5.15 28.29 -2.77
N HIS A 191 5.03 27.05 -2.33
CA HIS A 191 5.13 26.71 -0.91
C HIS A 191 6.51 27.01 -0.32
N GLN A 192 7.58 26.65 -1.05
CA GLN A 192 8.96 26.96 -0.65
C GLN A 192 9.23 28.46 -0.52
N ARG A 193 8.47 29.30 -1.22
CA ARG A 193 8.51 30.78 -1.10
C ARG A 193 7.63 31.32 0.04
N GLY A 194 7.10 30.48 0.92
CA GLY A 194 6.18 30.86 1.99
C GLY A 194 4.72 31.05 1.55
N GLY A 195 4.39 30.68 0.30
CA GLY A 195 3.02 30.71 -0.22
C GLY A 195 2.18 29.50 0.21
N VAL A 196 0.87 29.58 -0.06
CA VAL A 196 -0.05 28.45 0.15
C VAL A 196 0.01 27.51 -1.07
N ARG A 197 0.03 26.19 -0.84
CA ARG A 197 0.11 25.18 -1.91
C ARG A 197 -1.06 25.26 -2.91
N GLY A 198 -2.26 25.57 -2.44
CA GLY A 198 -3.50 25.62 -3.23
C GLY A 198 -4.19 26.98 -3.28
N ILE A 199 -5.24 27.05 -4.09
CA ILE A 199 -6.17 28.19 -4.08
C ILE A 199 -7.00 28.09 -2.79
N ARG A 200 -6.95 29.13 -1.96
CA ARG A 200 -7.88 29.28 -0.84
C ARG A 200 -9.17 29.87 -1.38
N TYR A 201 -10.20 29.06 -1.49
CA TYR A 201 -11.55 29.57 -1.75
C TYR A 201 -12.12 30.12 -0.44
N LYS A 202 -12.76 31.28 -0.52
CA LYS A 202 -13.62 31.74 0.56
C LYS A 202 -14.82 30.80 0.61
N HIS A 203 -15.18 30.31 1.79
CA HIS A 203 -16.37 29.49 1.95
C HIS A 203 -17.61 30.37 1.77
N THR A 204 -18.08 30.49 0.54
CA THR A 204 -19.26 31.28 0.15
C THR A 204 -20.18 30.40 -0.67
N VAL A 205 -21.46 30.37 -0.30
CA VAL A 205 -22.50 29.73 -1.09
C VAL A 205 -22.79 30.63 -2.29
N ILE A 206 -22.68 30.07 -3.49
CA ILE A 206 -23.00 30.75 -4.76
C ILE A 206 -24.21 30.02 -5.35
N ASP A 207 -25.21 30.77 -5.83
CA ASP A 207 -26.35 30.19 -6.54
C ASP A 207 -25.87 29.56 -7.86
N ALA A 208 -26.34 28.36 -8.18
CA ALA A 208 -25.96 27.66 -9.42
C ALA A 208 -26.35 28.42 -10.69
N ASN A 209 -27.33 29.33 -10.61
CA ASN A 209 -27.75 30.19 -11.71
C ASN A 209 -26.95 31.51 -11.79
N ASP A 210 -26.09 31.78 -10.82
CA ASP A 210 -25.23 32.97 -10.84
C ASP A 210 -24.14 32.78 -11.92
N PRO A 211 -23.97 33.72 -12.87
CA PRO A 211 -22.84 33.69 -13.80
C PRO A 211 -21.47 33.62 -13.10
N ALA A 212 -21.34 34.05 -11.85
CA ALA A 212 -20.15 33.84 -11.03
C ALA A 212 -19.87 32.36 -10.70
N ALA A 213 -20.89 31.49 -10.67
CA ALA A 213 -20.73 30.04 -10.52
C ALA A 213 -20.13 29.37 -11.77
N SER A 214 -20.23 30.03 -12.93
CA SER A 214 -19.67 29.55 -14.20
C SER A 214 -18.22 29.96 -14.46
N VAL A 215 -17.66 30.86 -13.62
CA VAL A 215 -16.25 31.25 -13.70
C VAL A 215 -15.40 30.07 -13.26
N ARG A 216 -14.91 29.32 -14.24
CA ARG A 216 -13.91 28.28 -13.98
C ARG A 216 -12.71 28.94 -13.29
N PRO A 217 -12.22 28.37 -12.18
CA PRO A 217 -11.02 28.89 -11.55
C PRO A 217 -9.89 28.93 -12.58
N PRO A 218 -8.99 29.93 -12.54
CA PRO A 218 -7.83 29.97 -13.40
C PRO A 218 -7.10 28.64 -13.32
N SER A 219 -6.67 28.12 -14.48
CA SER A 219 -5.86 26.90 -14.48
C SER A 219 -4.63 27.12 -13.59
N LEU A 220 -4.45 26.25 -12.59
CA LEU A 220 -3.24 26.24 -11.78
C LEU A 220 -2.03 25.68 -12.53
N ASP A 221 -2.25 25.18 -13.76
CA ASP A 221 -1.19 24.75 -14.64
C ASP A 221 -0.45 25.97 -15.17
N PRO A 222 0.86 26.12 -14.88
CA PRO A 222 1.67 27.19 -15.45
C PRO A 222 1.84 27.09 -16.98
N GLY A 223 1.43 25.97 -17.60
CA GLY A 223 1.54 25.74 -19.04
C GLY A 223 2.87 25.12 -19.45
N ASP A 224 3.00 24.79 -20.74
CA ASP A 224 4.20 24.16 -21.28
C ASP A 224 5.42 25.08 -21.16
N GLY A 225 6.61 24.48 -20.98
CA GLY A 225 7.85 25.20 -20.74
C GLY A 225 8.04 25.66 -19.28
N SER A 226 7.10 25.37 -18.39
CA SER A 226 7.32 25.53 -16.94
C SER A 226 8.41 24.60 -16.43
N PRO A 227 9.14 24.97 -15.36
CA PRO A 227 10.14 24.13 -14.72
C PRO A 227 9.57 22.76 -14.34
N GLU A 228 10.35 21.72 -14.60
CA GLU A 228 9.99 20.34 -14.30
C GLU A 228 11.08 19.70 -13.44
N PHE A 229 10.67 18.94 -12.43
CA PHE A 229 11.58 18.15 -11.61
C PHE A 229 11.77 16.74 -12.19
N PRO A 230 12.94 16.11 -11.99
CA PRO A 230 13.18 14.73 -12.41
C PRO A 230 12.07 13.80 -11.91
N THR A 231 11.55 12.94 -12.78
CA THR A 231 10.41 12.09 -12.46
C THR A 231 10.84 10.68 -12.03
N VAL A 232 10.32 10.23 -10.89
CA VAL A 232 10.40 8.86 -10.40
C VAL A 232 9.03 8.21 -10.60
N LEU A 233 8.98 7.17 -11.42
CA LEU A 233 7.77 6.40 -11.67
C LEU A 233 7.64 5.26 -10.66
N LEU A 234 6.47 5.10 -10.06
CA LEU A 234 6.14 4.00 -9.16
C LEU A 234 5.10 3.10 -9.82
N THR A 235 5.42 1.82 -9.93
CA THR A 235 4.51 0.79 -10.43
C THR A 235 4.48 -0.37 -9.46
N HIS A 236 3.45 -1.21 -9.55
CA HIS A 236 3.49 -2.51 -8.89
C HIS A 236 4.05 -3.55 -9.86
N VAL A 237 3.46 -3.64 -11.06
CA VAL A 237 3.95 -4.50 -12.14
C VAL A 237 5.20 -3.86 -12.77
N PRO A 238 6.34 -4.57 -12.84
CA PRO A 238 7.57 -4.07 -13.45
C PRO A 238 7.40 -3.70 -14.94
N LEU A 239 8.23 -2.78 -15.46
CA LEU A 239 8.19 -2.44 -16.88
C LEU A 239 8.67 -3.62 -17.73
N TYR A 240 8.22 -3.63 -18.99
CA TYR A 240 8.64 -4.60 -19.99
C TYR A 240 10.18 -4.61 -20.12
N ARG A 241 10.71 -5.83 -20.20
CA ARG A 241 12.10 -6.15 -20.51
C ARG A 241 12.12 -7.37 -21.41
N ALA A 242 13.15 -7.51 -22.25
CA ALA A 242 13.30 -8.71 -23.06
C ALA A 242 13.48 -9.94 -22.14
N ASP A 243 13.02 -11.09 -22.61
CA ASP A 243 13.20 -12.33 -21.84
C ASP A 243 14.69 -12.61 -21.61
N GLY A 244 15.02 -13.19 -20.45
CA GLY A 244 16.40 -13.42 -20.05
C GLY A 244 17.22 -12.17 -19.68
N THR A 245 16.64 -10.97 -19.63
CA THR A 245 17.34 -9.77 -19.14
C THR A 245 17.72 -9.93 -17.66
N PRO A 246 19.02 -9.99 -17.30
CA PRO A 246 19.45 -10.26 -15.93
C PRO A 246 19.06 -9.13 -14.96
N CYS A 247 18.64 -9.51 -13.75
CA CYS A 247 18.34 -8.62 -12.63
C CYS A 247 19.59 -8.11 -11.89
N GLY A 248 20.73 -8.76 -12.09
CA GLY A 248 21.99 -8.44 -11.44
C GLY A 248 22.26 -9.21 -10.13
N PRO A 249 23.39 -8.87 -9.46
CA PRO A 249 23.98 -9.69 -8.40
C PRO A 249 23.25 -9.67 -7.06
N LEU A 250 22.34 -8.72 -6.87
CA LEU A 250 21.63 -8.55 -5.59
C LEU A 250 20.34 -9.37 -5.50
N ARG A 251 19.96 -10.09 -6.57
CA ARG A 251 18.83 -11.03 -6.55
C ARG A 251 19.20 -12.27 -5.74
N GLU A 252 18.41 -12.59 -4.73
CA GLU A 252 18.71 -13.64 -3.75
C GLU A 252 18.32 -15.03 -4.23
N HIS A 253 17.09 -15.20 -4.70
CA HIS A 253 16.54 -16.51 -5.07
C HIS A 253 17.28 -17.09 -6.28
N TRP A 254 17.59 -16.21 -7.24
CA TRP A 254 18.32 -16.56 -8.46
C TRP A 254 19.52 -15.63 -8.67
N PRO A 255 20.68 -15.89 -8.01
CA PRO A 255 21.89 -15.10 -8.23
C PRO A 255 22.41 -15.27 -9.67
N PRO A 256 23.22 -14.34 -10.20
CA PRO A 256 23.77 -14.43 -11.55
C PRO A 256 24.49 -15.75 -11.80
N SER A 257 24.27 -16.29 -13.00
CA SER A 257 24.99 -17.46 -13.49
C SER A 257 26.47 -17.10 -13.70
N PRO A 258 27.42 -18.00 -13.36
CA PRO A 258 28.85 -17.73 -13.56
C PRO A 258 29.18 -17.49 -15.04
N PRO A 259 29.99 -16.46 -15.39
CA PRO A 259 30.41 -16.24 -16.76
C PRO A 259 31.33 -17.37 -17.27
N PRO A 260 31.47 -17.54 -18.59
CA PRO A 260 32.39 -18.51 -19.18
C PRO A 260 33.83 -18.32 -18.70
N LYS A 261 34.60 -19.40 -18.60
CA LYS A 261 36.01 -19.36 -18.15
C LYS A 261 36.81 -18.35 -19.01
N GLY A 262 37.36 -17.33 -18.36
CA GLY A 262 38.17 -16.28 -19.00
C GLY A 262 37.40 -14.99 -19.34
N GLN A 263 36.13 -14.87 -18.93
CA GLN A 263 35.36 -13.63 -19.02
C GLN A 263 34.92 -13.20 -17.61
N ASP A 264 35.13 -11.93 -17.27
CA ASP A 264 34.69 -11.33 -16.00
C ASP A 264 33.44 -10.44 -16.16
N GLU A 265 32.99 -10.25 -17.39
CA GLU A 265 31.82 -9.43 -17.69
C GLU A 265 30.51 -10.17 -17.33
N PRO A 266 29.49 -9.45 -16.81
CA PRO A 266 28.17 -10.02 -16.59
C PRO A 266 27.57 -10.57 -17.89
N LEU A 267 26.84 -11.68 -17.79
CA LEU A 267 26.08 -12.21 -18.92
C LEU A 267 25.06 -11.15 -19.40
N GLU A 268 24.99 -10.91 -20.69
CA GLU A 268 23.95 -10.05 -21.29
C GLU A 268 22.57 -10.73 -21.23
N TYR A 269 22.55 -12.06 -21.24
CA TYR A 269 21.37 -12.91 -21.17
C TYR A 269 21.55 -13.98 -20.09
N ASP A 270 20.66 -14.00 -19.11
CA ASP A 270 20.66 -14.97 -18.01
C ASP A 270 19.21 -15.25 -17.57
N GLU A 271 18.58 -16.25 -18.20
CA GLU A 271 17.20 -16.68 -17.89
C GLU A 271 16.99 -16.98 -16.42
N ARG A 272 18.00 -17.54 -15.74
CA ARG A 272 17.87 -17.91 -14.34
C ARG A 272 17.78 -16.66 -13.47
N ASN A 273 18.66 -15.68 -13.70
CA ASN A 273 18.67 -14.42 -12.95
C ASN A 273 17.57 -13.43 -13.38
N ALA A 274 16.95 -13.61 -14.54
CA ALA A 274 15.93 -12.74 -15.10
C ALA A 274 14.52 -12.93 -14.51
N ILE A 275 13.69 -11.88 -14.54
CA ILE A 275 12.25 -12.04 -14.33
C ILE A 275 11.67 -12.65 -15.60
N ALA A 276 11.08 -13.84 -15.49
CA ALA A 276 10.49 -14.51 -16.64
C ALA A 276 9.32 -13.69 -17.19
N VAL A 277 9.30 -13.43 -18.51
CA VAL A 277 8.22 -12.69 -19.16
C VAL A 277 7.02 -13.61 -19.37
N ARG A 278 6.18 -13.73 -18.34
CA ARG A 278 5.02 -14.63 -18.31
C ARG A 278 3.84 -13.97 -17.60
N GLY A 279 2.65 -14.47 -17.91
CA GLY A 279 1.42 -14.10 -17.24
C GLY A 279 0.46 -15.29 -17.18
N GLY A 280 -0.58 -15.15 -16.38
CA GLY A 280 -1.61 -16.15 -16.19
C GLY A 280 -2.83 -15.59 -15.48
N TYR A 281 -3.58 -16.46 -14.82
CA TYR A 281 -4.77 -16.02 -14.07
C TYR A 281 -4.37 -15.11 -12.91
N GLN A 282 -4.78 -13.84 -12.96
CA GLN A 282 -4.57 -12.84 -11.91
C GLN A 282 -3.10 -12.48 -11.61
N TYR A 283 -2.16 -12.76 -12.52
CA TYR A 283 -0.77 -12.33 -12.40
C TYR A 283 -0.09 -12.11 -13.75
N GLN A 284 0.90 -11.23 -13.76
CA GLN A 284 1.75 -10.91 -14.92
C GLN A 284 3.05 -10.32 -14.37
N ASN A 285 4.19 -10.92 -14.72
CA ASN A 285 5.46 -10.57 -14.10
C ASN A 285 6.05 -9.24 -14.60
N VAL A 286 5.67 -8.79 -15.80
CA VAL A 286 6.08 -7.50 -16.41
C VAL A 286 4.97 -6.98 -17.30
N LEU A 287 4.80 -5.66 -17.41
CA LEU A 287 3.89 -5.03 -18.37
C LEU A 287 4.25 -5.42 -19.82
N SER A 288 3.31 -5.26 -20.75
CA SER A 288 3.63 -5.44 -22.17
C SER A 288 4.52 -4.31 -22.68
N SER A 289 5.23 -4.59 -23.77
CA SER A 289 6.13 -3.62 -24.42
C SER A 289 5.40 -2.33 -24.80
N GLN A 290 4.21 -2.45 -25.39
CA GLN A 290 3.41 -1.30 -25.79
C GLN A 290 2.94 -0.48 -24.59
N VAL A 291 2.38 -1.13 -23.56
CA VAL A 291 1.91 -0.45 -22.36
C VAL A 291 3.06 0.24 -21.62
N SER A 292 4.23 -0.40 -21.52
CA SER A 292 5.41 0.19 -20.88
C SER A 292 5.90 1.44 -21.62
N LYS A 293 5.93 1.37 -22.95
CA LYS A 293 6.32 2.48 -23.81
C LYS A 293 5.35 3.65 -23.66
N ASP A 294 4.05 3.40 -23.83
CA ASP A 294 3.03 4.42 -23.74
C ASP A 294 2.98 5.07 -22.35
N LEU A 295 3.16 4.27 -21.29
CA LEU A 295 3.25 4.75 -19.91
C LEU A 295 4.42 5.72 -19.74
N VAL A 296 5.63 5.32 -20.12
CA VAL A 296 6.82 6.15 -19.97
C VAL A 296 6.74 7.41 -20.84
N ASP A 297 6.23 7.29 -22.06
CA ASP A 297 6.08 8.41 -23.00
C ASP A 297 5.04 9.43 -22.49
N LYS A 298 3.88 8.98 -22.01
CA LYS A 298 2.87 9.86 -21.41
C LYS A 298 3.35 10.52 -20.12
N VAL A 299 4.07 9.79 -19.26
CA VAL A 299 4.59 10.33 -17.99
C VAL A 299 5.73 11.32 -18.23
N GLY A 300 6.64 11.06 -19.17
CA GLY A 300 7.71 11.97 -19.59
C GLY A 300 8.75 12.33 -18.51
N ASN A 301 9.98 12.64 -18.95
CA ASN A 301 11.12 12.98 -18.09
C ASN A 301 11.36 11.97 -16.94
N VAL A 302 11.13 10.69 -17.21
CA VAL A 302 11.32 9.60 -16.25
C VAL A 302 12.80 9.31 -16.12
N SER A 303 13.35 9.39 -14.91
CA SER A 303 14.76 9.13 -14.62
C SER A 303 14.97 7.83 -13.82
N TYR A 304 13.98 7.43 -13.04
CA TYR A 304 13.99 6.23 -12.20
C TYR A 304 12.61 5.58 -12.16
N VAL A 305 12.59 4.27 -11.95
CA VAL A 305 11.38 3.48 -11.73
C VAL A 305 11.57 2.59 -10.50
N PHE A 306 10.56 2.52 -9.65
CA PHE A 306 10.49 1.53 -8.57
C PHE A 306 9.25 0.65 -8.76
N SER A 307 9.45 -0.67 -8.80
CA SER A 307 8.40 -1.69 -8.98
C SER A 307 8.33 -2.69 -7.81
N GLY A 308 7.27 -3.50 -7.69
CA GLY A 308 7.01 -4.32 -6.48
C GLY A 308 6.82 -5.84 -6.66
N ASP A 309 6.22 -6.32 -7.76
CA ASP A 309 5.66 -7.68 -7.90
C ASP A 309 6.63 -8.86 -7.65
N ASP A 310 7.90 -8.81 -8.06
CA ASP A 310 8.83 -9.96 -8.04
C ASP A 310 9.26 -10.46 -6.63
N HIS A 311 8.91 -9.72 -5.57
CA HIS A 311 9.30 -9.93 -4.16
C HIS A 311 10.82 -9.93 -3.86
N ASP A 312 11.69 -10.12 -4.84
CA ASP A 312 13.15 -10.06 -4.76
C ASP A 312 13.70 -8.77 -5.38
N TYR A 313 14.97 -8.47 -5.11
CA TYR A 313 15.63 -7.32 -5.71
C TYR A 313 15.98 -7.61 -7.17
N CYS A 314 15.51 -6.76 -8.07
CA CYS A 314 15.89 -6.81 -9.49
C CYS A 314 16.23 -5.41 -9.98
N GLU A 315 17.40 -5.24 -10.59
CA GLU A 315 17.85 -3.95 -11.10
C GLU A 315 18.15 -4.04 -12.59
N VAL A 316 17.42 -3.25 -13.39
CA VAL A 316 17.53 -3.24 -14.85
C VAL A 316 17.71 -1.80 -15.33
N LEU A 317 18.55 -1.64 -16.36
CA LEU A 317 18.72 -0.38 -17.07
C LEU A 317 18.02 -0.45 -18.42
N HIS A 318 16.90 0.25 -18.53
CA HIS A 318 16.15 0.35 -19.78
C HIS A 318 16.79 1.38 -20.71
N LYS A 319 17.06 0.96 -21.95
CA LYS A 319 17.54 1.82 -23.04
C LYS A 319 16.45 1.88 -24.10
N GLY A 320 16.17 3.08 -24.62
CA GLY A 320 15.27 3.22 -25.78
C GLY A 320 13.84 3.69 -25.49
N TYR A 321 13.51 4.08 -24.26
CA TYR A 321 12.27 4.80 -24.00
C TYR A 321 12.43 6.30 -24.36
N THR A 322 11.51 6.83 -25.16
CA THR A 322 11.53 8.21 -25.61
C THR A 322 11.13 9.21 -24.51
N GLY A 323 10.26 8.82 -23.58
CA GLY A 323 9.94 9.60 -22.38
C GLY A 323 11.01 9.59 -21.27
N SER A 324 12.21 9.06 -21.53
CA SER A 324 13.31 9.07 -20.57
C SER A 324 13.93 10.46 -20.40
N SER A 325 14.55 10.71 -19.24
CA SER A 325 15.29 11.96 -18.98
C SER A 325 16.47 12.14 -19.94
N LEU A 326 17.18 13.27 -19.86
CA LEU A 326 18.31 13.70 -20.72
C LEU A 326 19.40 12.62 -20.95
N THR A 327 19.48 11.61 -20.09
CA THR A 327 20.43 10.49 -20.20
C THR A 327 20.00 9.38 -21.16
N GLY A 328 18.76 9.36 -21.65
CA GLY A 328 18.25 8.35 -22.59
C GLY A 328 18.06 6.94 -21.99
N ALA A 329 18.29 6.78 -20.69
CA ALA A 329 18.23 5.51 -19.98
C ALA A 329 17.50 5.66 -18.64
N ILE A 330 16.67 4.67 -18.32
CA ILE A 330 15.85 4.64 -17.10
C ILE A 330 16.32 3.48 -16.24
N ARG A 331 16.68 3.76 -14.98
CA ARG A 331 16.99 2.70 -14.02
C ARG A 331 15.73 2.25 -13.32
N GLU A 332 15.40 0.98 -13.45
CA GLU A 332 14.32 0.35 -12.70
C GLU A 332 14.90 -0.53 -11.60
N ILE A 333 14.34 -0.41 -10.39
CA ILE A 333 14.59 -1.33 -9.28
C ILE A 333 13.25 -1.91 -8.83
N THR A 334 13.10 -3.23 -8.96
CA THR A 334 12.05 -3.99 -8.28
C THR A 334 12.46 -4.18 -6.83
N VAL A 335 11.62 -3.66 -5.93
CA VAL A 335 11.91 -3.56 -4.50
C VAL A 335 11.57 -4.89 -3.84
N LYS A 336 12.53 -5.40 -3.07
CA LYS A 336 12.37 -6.60 -2.27
C LYS A 336 11.23 -6.46 -1.27
N SER A 337 10.46 -7.52 -1.07
CA SER A 337 9.39 -7.54 -0.07
C SER A 337 9.95 -7.42 1.34
N ILE A 338 9.24 -6.67 2.19
CA ILE A 338 9.54 -6.57 3.63
C ILE A 338 9.08 -7.83 4.40
N SER A 339 8.23 -8.64 3.77
CA SER A 339 7.75 -9.91 4.32
C SER A 339 8.73 -11.04 3.98
N TRP A 340 8.91 -11.98 4.90
CA TRP A 340 9.61 -13.25 4.64
C TRP A 340 8.68 -14.35 4.13
N ALA A 341 7.40 -14.03 3.91
CA ALA A 341 6.51 -14.89 3.15
C ALA A 341 6.87 -14.84 1.66
N MET A 342 6.48 -15.86 0.90
CA MET A 342 6.59 -15.90 -0.58
C MET A 342 8.02 -16.09 -1.13
N GLY A 343 8.85 -16.88 -0.44
CA GLY A 343 10.05 -17.51 -1.04
C GLY A 343 11.36 -16.74 -0.89
N VAL A 344 11.32 -15.52 -0.32
CA VAL A 344 12.50 -14.69 -0.07
C VAL A 344 13.02 -14.89 1.36
N ARG A 345 14.29 -15.30 1.48
CA ARG A 345 14.87 -15.70 2.77
C ARG A 345 15.37 -14.52 3.61
N ARG A 346 15.89 -13.47 2.98
CA ARG A 346 16.27 -12.22 3.66
C ARG A 346 15.43 -11.05 3.15
N PRO A 347 14.25 -10.77 3.72
CA PRO A 347 13.40 -9.65 3.29
C PRO A 347 14.16 -8.33 3.27
N GLY A 348 13.63 -7.31 2.60
CA GLY A 348 14.30 -6.02 2.55
C GLY A 348 13.36 -4.84 2.34
N PHE A 349 13.97 -3.67 2.33
CA PHE A 349 13.36 -2.43 1.87
C PHE A 349 14.42 -1.59 1.17
N LEU A 350 13.99 -0.69 0.29
CA LEU A 350 14.89 0.22 -0.40
C LEU A 350 14.91 1.57 0.31
N LEU A 351 16.09 2.01 0.76
CA LEU A 351 16.30 3.37 1.22
C LEU A 351 16.64 4.24 0.02
N VAL A 352 15.97 5.38 -0.12
CA VAL A 352 16.16 6.32 -1.23
C VAL A 352 16.51 7.70 -0.68
N SER A 353 17.68 8.19 -1.04
CA SER A 353 18.16 9.54 -0.72
C SER A 353 18.02 10.42 -1.94
N LEU A 354 17.39 11.58 -1.76
CA LEU A 354 17.10 12.54 -2.82
C LEU A 354 17.89 13.82 -2.62
N TRP A 355 18.53 14.30 -3.69
CA TRP A 355 19.25 15.57 -3.69
C TRP A 355 19.08 16.27 -5.04
N ASN A 356 18.15 17.23 -5.09
CA ASN A 356 17.94 18.09 -6.27
C ASN A 356 17.75 19.55 -5.84
N PRO A 357 18.83 20.31 -5.57
CA PRO A 357 18.71 21.73 -5.23
C PRO A 357 18.26 22.54 -6.45
N VAL A 358 17.21 23.34 -6.29
CA VAL A 358 16.65 24.20 -7.34
C VAL A 358 16.61 25.65 -6.90
N ASP A 359 16.73 26.57 -7.85
CA ASP A 359 16.61 28.00 -7.61
C ASP A 359 15.15 28.39 -7.31
N ARG A 360 14.92 29.68 -7.03
CA ARG A 360 13.57 30.17 -6.75
C ARG A 360 12.59 29.92 -7.90
N PHE A 361 13.07 29.75 -9.11
CA PHE A 361 12.27 29.49 -10.30
C PHE A 361 12.13 28.00 -10.60
N GLY A 362 12.76 27.10 -9.85
CA GLY A 362 12.71 25.66 -10.10
C GLY A 362 13.79 25.15 -11.06
N ASN A 363 14.75 25.98 -11.46
CA ASN A 363 15.88 25.53 -12.28
C ASN A 363 16.94 24.86 -11.42
N PRO A 364 17.61 23.79 -11.88
CA PRO A 364 18.69 23.14 -11.14
C PRO A 364 19.81 24.11 -10.76
N MET A 365 20.20 24.14 -9.48
CA MET A 365 21.32 24.96 -9.02
C MET A 365 22.65 24.28 -9.31
N ASN A 366 23.59 25.03 -9.92
CA ASN A 366 24.95 24.58 -10.19
C ASN A 366 25.81 24.71 -8.91
N THR A 367 25.51 23.93 -7.88
CA THR A 367 26.16 24.02 -6.55
C THR A 367 27.53 23.33 -6.53
N GLY A 368 28.44 23.59 -7.48
CA GLY A 368 29.82 23.08 -7.52
C GLY A 368 30.02 21.55 -7.58
N ARG A 369 28.98 20.78 -7.25
CA ARG A 369 28.79 19.35 -7.47
C ARG A 369 27.88 19.15 -8.69
N GLY A 370 26.76 19.88 -8.82
CA GLY A 370 25.77 19.71 -9.89
C GLY A 370 26.20 20.14 -11.30
N LYS A 371 26.98 19.31 -11.99
CA LYS A 371 27.01 19.32 -13.47
C LYS A 371 25.69 18.79 -14.04
N PRO A 372 25.23 19.23 -15.23
CA PRO A 372 24.13 18.59 -15.95
C PRO A 372 24.40 17.09 -16.09
N GLY A 373 23.50 16.23 -15.62
CA GLY A 373 23.66 14.77 -15.66
C GLY A 373 24.16 14.10 -14.38
N GLN A 374 24.25 14.80 -13.24
CA GLN A 374 24.52 14.14 -11.95
C GLN A 374 23.29 13.39 -11.40
N LYS A 375 23.55 12.24 -10.78
CA LYS A 375 22.53 11.42 -10.10
C LYS A 375 21.94 12.19 -8.91
N THR A 376 20.67 12.58 -9.02
CA THR A 376 19.90 13.23 -7.93
C THR A 376 19.22 12.22 -7.00
N VAL A 377 19.27 10.93 -7.35
CA VAL A 377 18.71 9.80 -6.61
C VAL A 377 19.84 8.83 -6.27
N GLN A 378 19.95 8.48 -5.00
CA GLN A 378 20.81 7.41 -4.50
C GLN A 378 19.95 6.36 -3.79
N THR A 379 20.21 5.09 -4.06
CA THR A 379 19.48 3.97 -3.48
C THR A 379 20.40 3.09 -2.65
N HIS A 380 19.84 2.43 -1.64
CA HIS A 380 20.53 1.45 -0.82
C HIS A 380 19.56 0.34 -0.40
N LEU A 381 19.86 -0.91 -0.78
CA LEU A 381 19.09 -2.07 -0.36
C LEU A 381 19.42 -2.42 1.09
N CYS A 382 18.42 -2.31 1.97
CA CYS A 382 18.52 -2.69 3.37
C CYS A 382 17.90 -4.07 3.57
N LEU A 383 18.70 -5.06 3.98
CA LEU A 383 18.21 -6.40 4.31
C LEU A 383 17.76 -6.51 5.76
N LEU A 384 16.71 -7.28 5.98
CA LEU A 384 16.15 -7.62 7.28
C LEU A 384 16.61 -9.03 7.72
N PRO A 385 16.49 -9.36 9.02
CA PRO A 385 16.93 -10.65 9.54
C PRO A 385 16.23 -11.84 8.87
N ASP A 386 17.00 -12.90 8.61
CA ASP A 386 16.50 -14.20 8.14
C ASP A 386 15.76 -14.92 9.29
N GLN A 387 14.45 -14.77 9.29
CA GLN A 387 13.58 -15.31 10.33
C GLN A 387 13.61 -16.86 10.35
N LEU A 388 13.75 -17.48 9.18
CA LEU A 388 13.79 -18.94 9.07
C LEU A 388 15.09 -19.52 9.64
N ALA A 389 16.24 -18.90 9.35
CA ALA A 389 17.51 -19.30 9.95
C ALA A 389 17.49 -19.15 11.48
N ILE A 390 16.83 -18.11 12.01
CA ILE A 390 16.65 -17.95 13.46
C ILE A 390 15.87 -19.14 14.03
N PHE A 391 14.75 -19.53 13.42
CA PHE A 391 13.98 -20.69 13.86
C PHE A 391 14.76 -22.00 13.78
N ILE A 392 15.52 -22.22 12.71
CA ILE A 392 16.38 -23.41 12.55
C ILE A 392 17.42 -23.48 13.66
N ARG A 393 18.06 -22.36 14.02
CA ARG A 393 19.05 -22.32 15.11
C ARG A 393 18.42 -22.66 16.47
N TYR A 394 17.22 -22.16 16.76
CA TYR A 394 16.50 -22.53 17.98
C TYR A 394 16.11 -24.02 18.00
N ALA A 395 15.71 -24.59 16.86
CA ALA A 395 15.42 -26.02 16.76
C ALA A 395 16.68 -26.87 17.00
N ILE A 396 17.82 -26.49 16.42
CA ILE A 396 19.11 -27.16 16.65
C ILE A 396 19.50 -27.10 18.13
N LEU A 397 19.38 -25.93 18.77
CA LEU A 397 19.67 -25.77 20.19
C LEU A 397 18.76 -26.64 21.07
N LEU A 398 17.48 -26.74 20.73
CA LEU A 398 16.54 -27.62 21.42
C LEU A 398 16.96 -29.09 21.30
N VAL A 399 17.33 -29.56 20.11
CA VAL A 399 17.82 -30.93 19.89
C VAL A 399 19.08 -31.20 20.71
N ILE A 400 20.06 -30.28 20.67
CA ILE A 400 21.29 -30.40 21.46
C ILE A 400 20.97 -30.48 22.96
N THR A 401 20.03 -29.65 23.44
CA THR A 401 19.61 -29.63 24.84
C THR A 401 18.96 -30.95 25.24
N VAL A 402 18.06 -31.48 24.42
CA VAL A 402 17.41 -32.79 24.66
C VAL A 402 18.43 -33.91 24.66
N LEU A 403 19.37 -33.93 23.70
CA LEU A 403 20.44 -34.93 23.66
C LEU A 403 21.33 -34.85 24.90
N ALA A 404 21.71 -33.65 25.34
CA ALA A 404 22.50 -33.47 26.57
C ALA A 404 21.74 -33.99 27.81
N LEU A 405 20.44 -33.73 27.90
CA LEU A 405 19.61 -34.25 29.00
C LEU A 405 19.45 -35.77 28.95
N LEU A 406 19.32 -36.36 27.76
CA LEU A 406 19.26 -37.81 27.58
C LEU A 406 20.59 -38.49 27.92
N ILE A 407 21.71 -37.91 27.49
CA ILE A 407 23.06 -38.38 27.85
C ILE A 407 23.23 -38.30 29.37
N ARG A 408 22.86 -37.18 29.99
CA ARG A 408 22.91 -37.04 31.45
C ARG A 408 22.04 -38.09 32.14
N ALA A 409 20.80 -38.28 31.70
CA ALA A 409 19.89 -39.26 32.27
C ALA A 409 20.43 -40.69 32.15
N PHE A 410 21.03 -41.02 31.00
CA PHE A 410 21.69 -42.30 30.77
C PHE A 410 22.92 -42.48 31.68
N LEU A 411 23.79 -41.47 31.81
CA LEU A 411 24.96 -41.54 32.68
C LEU A 411 24.59 -41.68 34.16
N VAL A 412 23.53 -40.99 34.61
CA VAL A 412 22.98 -41.14 35.96
C VAL A 412 22.39 -42.55 36.16
N ALA A 413 21.59 -43.05 35.22
CA ALA A 413 20.88 -44.33 35.38
C ALA A 413 21.79 -45.56 35.31
N PHE A 414 22.89 -45.51 34.56
CA PHE A 414 23.71 -46.70 34.28
C PHE A 414 25.10 -46.69 34.91
N PHE A 415 25.63 -45.52 35.27
CA PHE A 415 27.02 -45.43 35.71
C PHE A 415 27.21 -44.80 37.09
N ASP A 416 26.16 -44.34 37.78
CA ASP A 416 26.25 -43.60 39.06
C ASP A 416 27.29 -42.43 39.01
N VAL A 417 27.59 -41.94 37.80
CA VAL A 417 28.68 -40.95 37.57
C VAL A 417 28.32 -39.57 38.11
N PHE A 418 27.05 -39.33 38.39
CA PHE A 418 26.57 -38.10 38.99
C PHE A 418 25.72 -38.45 40.20
N GLU A 419 26.22 -38.14 41.40
CA GLU A 419 25.34 -38.06 42.55
C GLU A 419 24.17 -37.11 42.18
N PRO A 420 22.92 -37.44 42.57
CA PRO A 420 21.85 -36.47 42.49
C PRO A 420 22.34 -35.18 43.17
N PHE A 421 21.85 -34.02 42.73
CA PHE A 421 22.02 -32.80 43.51
C PHE A 421 21.26 -32.99 44.84
N THR A 422 21.87 -33.72 45.77
CA THR A 422 21.50 -33.75 47.17
C THR A 422 21.87 -32.38 47.69
N GLU A 423 20.85 -31.58 48.00
CA GLU A 423 21.00 -30.44 48.88
C GLU A 423 21.94 -30.83 50.02
N PRO A 424 23.04 -30.09 50.27
CA PRO A 424 23.89 -30.41 51.38
C PRO A 424 23.06 -30.25 52.65
N THR A 425 22.76 -31.39 53.29
CA THR A 425 22.20 -31.44 54.63
C THR A 425 23.02 -30.53 55.52
N THR A 426 22.32 -29.54 56.08
CA THR A 426 22.77 -28.60 57.10
C THR A 426 23.83 -29.19 58.02
N ASN A 427 25.05 -28.66 57.96
CA ASN A 427 25.92 -28.31 59.11
C ASN A 427 27.35 -28.10 58.64
N SER A 428 27.62 -26.94 58.04
CA SER A 428 28.95 -26.32 58.12
C SER A 428 28.83 -24.84 57.83
N LEU A 429 29.02 -24.07 58.90
CA LEU A 429 29.26 -22.65 58.90
C LEU A 429 30.50 -22.38 58.01
N TYR A 430 30.35 -21.84 56.80
CA TYR A 430 31.25 -20.87 56.14
C TYR A 430 30.87 -20.69 54.66
N LYS A 431 30.61 -19.43 54.30
CA LYS A 431 30.56 -18.77 52.98
C LYS A 431 30.88 -19.65 51.76
N ASP A 432 29.88 -19.82 50.90
CA ASP A 432 29.92 -19.37 49.50
C ASP A 432 28.49 -19.42 48.92
N GLY A 433 28.00 -18.26 48.46
CA GLY A 433 26.68 -18.14 47.84
C GLY A 433 26.71 -18.63 46.39
N PRO A 434 25.59 -19.12 45.83
CA PRO A 434 25.53 -19.56 44.44
C PRO A 434 25.85 -18.41 43.47
N LEU A 435 26.78 -18.66 42.54
CA LEU A 435 27.26 -17.73 41.51
C LEU A 435 26.23 -17.38 40.41
N LEU A 436 25.01 -17.91 40.50
CA LEU A 436 23.90 -17.60 39.60
C LEU A 436 22.66 -17.29 40.45
N PRO A 437 21.92 -16.20 40.15
CA PRO A 437 20.70 -15.89 40.88
C PRO A 437 19.60 -16.87 40.45
N THR A 438 19.54 -18.03 41.10
CA THR A 438 18.29 -18.77 41.22
C THR A 438 17.38 -17.97 42.14
N ALA A 439 16.10 -17.88 41.80
CA ALA A 439 15.11 -17.05 42.49
C ALA A 439 14.99 -17.47 43.97
N ALA A 440 15.85 -16.91 44.80
CA ALA A 440 15.70 -16.91 46.23
C ALA A 440 14.52 -16.00 46.55
N THR A 441 13.53 -16.58 47.21
CA THR A 441 12.37 -15.88 47.75
C THR A 441 12.88 -14.85 48.76
N LEU A 442 12.89 -13.57 48.39
CA LEU A 442 13.12 -12.45 49.29
C LEU A 442 11.98 -11.43 49.16
N PRO A 443 11.77 -10.60 50.21
CA PRO A 443 10.48 -10.02 50.55
C PRO A 443 9.96 -9.05 49.52
N GLN A 444 8.65 -8.91 49.56
CA GLN A 444 7.73 -8.21 48.69
C GLN A 444 7.99 -6.68 48.55
N TYR A 445 9.17 -6.24 48.11
CA TYR A 445 9.41 -4.83 47.71
C TYR A 445 10.53 -4.72 46.67
N SER A 446 10.30 -5.24 45.47
CA SER A 446 10.83 -4.68 44.20
C SER A 446 10.42 -5.57 43.03
N LEU A 447 9.21 -5.37 42.50
CA LEU A 447 8.79 -5.98 41.24
C LEU A 447 8.76 -4.89 40.15
N SER A 448 9.35 -5.21 39.00
CA SER A 448 9.33 -4.39 37.79
C SER A 448 7.92 -4.35 37.18
N SER A 449 7.56 -3.22 36.57
CA SER A 449 6.23 -2.88 36.03
C SER A 449 5.65 -3.91 35.05
N ALA A 450 6.46 -4.81 34.49
CA ALA A 450 6.02 -5.87 33.59
C ALA A 450 5.38 -7.09 34.31
N GLU A 451 5.64 -7.29 35.61
CA GLU A 451 5.09 -8.45 36.35
C GLU A 451 3.74 -8.14 37.04
N HIS A 452 3.33 -6.87 37.07
CA HIS A 452 2.05 -6.47 37.66
C HIS A 452 0.84 -6.72 36.74
N GLU A 453 1.05 -6.74 35.42
CA GLU A 453 -0.02 -7.00 34.43
C GLU A 453 -0.36 -8.49 34.33
N LYS A 454 0.61 -9.37 34.56
CA LYS A 454 0.41 -10.83 34.43
C LYS A 454 -0.19 -11.48 35.67
N SER A 455 -0.08 -10.83 36.84
CA SER A 455 -0.63 -11.31 38.12
C SER A 455 -2.08 -10.85 38.37
N SER A 456 -2.51 -9.74 37.76
CA SER A 456 -3.89 -9.24 37.87
C SER A 456 -4.88 -10.04 37.02
N GLU A 457 -4.46 -10.60 35.88
CA GLU A 457 -5.33 -11.46 35.05
C GLU A 457 -5.55 -12.87 35.64
N TYR A 458 -4.61 -13.39 36.43
CA TYR A 458 -4.72 -14.74 37.01
C TYR A 458 -5.57 -14.82 38.28
N ARG A 459 -5.91 -13.68 38.92
CA ARG A 459 -6.67 -13.66 40.18
C ARG A 459 -8.20 -13.51 40.00
N ALA A 460 -8.69 -13.35 38.76
CA ALA A 460 -10.11 -13.15 38.47
C ALA A 460 -10.87 -14.42 38.05
N GLY A 461 -10.22 -15.60 38.00
CA GLY A 461 -10.85 -16.77 37.40
C GLY A 461 -10.45 -18.11 38.01
N ARG A 462 -10.91 -18.39 39.24
CA ARG A 462 -11.33 -19.73 39.73
C ARG A 462 -11.29 -19.79 41.27
N HIS A 463 -12.46 -19.93 41.89
CA HIS A 463 -12.66 -21.02 42.85
C HIS A 463 -14.14 -21.48 42.82
N PRO A 464 -14.39 -22.81 42.91
CA PRO A 464 -15.72 -23.39 42.81
C PRO A 464 -16.31 -23.86 44.17
N HIS A 465 -17.63 -24.09 44.13
CA HIS A 465 -18.48 -24.97 44.95
C HIS A 465 -19.22 -24.45 46.22
N ASN A 466 -20.53 -24.28 45.99
CA ASN A 466 -21.71 -24.86 46.67
C ASN A 466 -22.11 -24.53 48.12
N ALA A 467 -23.31 -23.93 48.19
CA ALA A 467 -24.45 -24.11 49.12
C ALA A 467 -24.18 -23.95 50.63
N THR A 468 -24.94 -23.14 51.40
CA THR A 468 -26.31 -23.46 51.84
C THR A 468 -26.86 -22.28 52.69
N TYR A 469 -28.10 -21.86 52.39
CA TYR A 469 -29.16 -21.25 53.25
C TYR A 469 -28.99 -19.95 54.07
N ASN A 470 -29.88 -19.01 53.71
CA ASN A 470 -30.87 -18.24 54.52
C ASN A 470 -30.50 -17.25 55.64
N HIS A 471 -31.11 -16.07 55.45
CA HIS A 471 -31.83 -15.20 56.39
C HIS A 471 -31.10 -14.17 57.28
N SER A 472 -31.30 -12.91 56.86
CA SER A 472 -31.84 -11.76 57.60
C SER A 472 -31.04 -11.01 58.68
N GLN A 473 -31.17 -9.68 58.54
CA GLN A 473 -31.46 -8.65 59.56
C GLN A 473 -30.29 -7.86 60.19
N THR A 474 -30.35 -6.53 59.96
CA THR A 474 -30.18 -5.39 60.90
C THR A 474 -28.91 -5.31 61.76
N SER A 475 -28.28 -4.17 62.04
CA SER A 475 -28.66 -2.74 62.11
C SER A 475 -27.41 -1.94 62.51
N SER A 476 -27.48 -0.59 62.33
CA SER A 476 -26.86 0.48 63.16
C SER A 476 -25.31 0.51 63.29
N GLU A 477 -24.57 1.60 63.35
CA GLU A 477 -24.77 3.04 63.60
C GLU A 477 -23.36 3.67 63.38
N SER A 478 -23.19 4.77 62.65
CA SER A 478 -23.07 6.15 63.19
C SER A 478 -21.69 6.79 62.95
N SER A 479 -21.75 8.07 62.55
CA SER A 479 -20.76 9.16 62.71
C SER A 479 -19.42 9.03 61.96
N SER A 480 -18.82 10.05 61.34
CA SER A 480 -19.03 11.51 61.31
C SER A 480 -18.17 12.11 60.18
N SER A 481 -18.71 13.07 59.41
CA SER A 481 -17.96 14.03 58.58
C SER A 481 -17.23 15.08 59.49
N PRO A 482 -16.31 15.96 59.03
CA PRO A 482 -16.49 16.88 57.89
C PRO A 482 -15.22 17.18 57.04
N PRO A 483 -15.35 18.02 55.98
CA PRO A 483 -14.40 18.17 54.88
C PRO A 483 -13.56 19.46 54.96
N SER A 484 -12.55 19.59 54.11
CA SER A 484 -11.88 20.85 53.82
C SER A 484 -11.94 21.19 52.33
N SER A 485 -12.75 22.20 52.03
CA SER A 485 -12.74 23.02 50.82
C SER A 485 -11.64 24.08 50.86
N ASN A 486 -11.10 24.49 49.71
CA ASN A 486 -10.91 25.89 49.29
C ASN A 486 -10.17 25.94 47.93
N THR A 487 -10.86 26.26 46.84
CA THR A 487 -11.14 27.60 46.23
C THR A 487 -10.11 28.02 45.18
N SER A 488 -10.57 27.96 43.93
CA SER A 488 -10.62 29.02 42.91
C SER A 488 -9.52 30.09 42.88
N ALA A 489 -8.84 30.19 41.74
CA ALA A 489 -8.46 31.46 41.15
C ALA A 489 -8.62 31.39 39.63
N SER A 490 -9.60 32.15 39.14
CA SER A 490 -9.90 32.44 37.75
C SER A 490 -9.07 33.64 37.27
N SER A 491 -8.47 33.55 36.09
CA SER A 491 -8.09 34.71 35.28
C SER A 491 -8.58 34.51 33.85
N VAL A 492 -9.32 35.51 33.38
CA VAL A 492 -9.91 35.64 32.05
C VAL A 492 -9.02 36.60 31.26
N SER A 493 -8.58 36.22 30.06
CA SER A 493 -8.32 37.15 28.95
C SER A 493 -8.03 36.43 27.62
N SER A 494 -9.05 36.49 26.75
CA SER A 494 -9.03 36.66 25.28
C SER A 494 -8.56 35.55 24.32
N PRO A 495 -9.25 35.39 23.17
CA PRO A 495 -9.11 34.23 22.30
C PRO A 495 -8.09 34.50 21.18
N ASN A 496 -7.03 33.69 21.12
CA ASN A 496 -6.20 33.61 19.93
C ASN A 496 -6.77 32.55 18.99
N LEU A 497 -6.98 32.98 17.73
CA LEU A 497 -7.50 32.18 16.63
C LEU A 497 -6.74 30.86 16.48
N ASN A 498 -7.46 29.77 16.66
CA ASN A 498 -7.01 28.44 16.26
C ASN A 498 -7.09 28.31 14.74
N THR A 499 -5.94 28.22 14.09
CA THR A 499 -5.82 27.67 12.73
C THR A 499 -5.77 26.14 12.84
N ASN A 500 -6.94 25.51 12.81
CA ASN A 500 -7.08 24.08 12.57
C ASN A 500 -8.02 23.91 11.38
N ASP A 501 -7.45 23.64 10.21
CA ASP A 501 -8.15 23.11 9.05
C ASP A 501 -7.11 22.64 8.05
N ILE A 502 -6.67 21.37 8.15
CA ILE A 502 -6.45 20.42 7.05
C ILE A 502 -6.35 19.04 7.71
N TYR A 503 -7.45 18.27 7.73
CA TYR A 503 -7.56 16.81 7.59
C TYR A 503 -9.05 16.46 7.77
N GLY A 504 -9.79 16.38 6.67
CA GLY A 504 -11.09 15.69 6.66
C GLY A 504 -10.86 14.16 6.66
N LEU A 505 -11.75 13.31 7.13
CA LEU A 505 -13.08 13.50 7.70
C LEU A 505 -13.38 12.23 8.54
N SER A 506 -13.89 12.44 9.75
CA SER A 506 -14.39 11.39 10.62
C SER A 506 -15.71 10.84 10.08
N ALA A 507 -15.83 9.51 10.03
CA ALA A 507 -17.05 8.80 9.68
C ALA A 507 -18.19 9.22 10.62
N ARG A 508 -19.25 9.83 10.05
CA ARG A 508 -20.52 9.99 10.74
C ARG A 508 -21.52 8.98 10.20
N HIS A 509 -22.07 8.19 11.12
CA HIS A 509 -23.28 7.39 10.97
C HIS A 509 -24.37 8.16 10.21
N SER A 510 -24.84 7.60 9.11
CA SER A 510 -26.12 7.95 8.50
C SER A 510 -27.13 6.85 8.80
N VAL A 511 -28.05 7.16 9.72
CA VAL A 511 -29.31 6.44 9.92
C VAL A 511 -30.21 6.77 8.72
N PHE A 512 -30.68 5.75 8.00
CA PHE A 512 -31.60 5.89 6.87
C PHE A 512 -33.02 6.23 7.35
N PRO A 513 -33.70 7.25 6.78
CA PRO A 513 -35.15 7.30 6.77
C PRO A 513 -35.70 6.61 5.52
N THR A 514 -36.62 5.68 5.75
CA THR A 514 -37.43 4.99 4.75
C THR A 514 -38.38 6.00 4.08
N ILE A 515 -38.37 6.10 2.75
CA ILE A 515 -39.41 6.83 2.01
C ILE A 515 -40.26 5.84 1.23
N ALA A 516 -41.55 5.83 1.58
CA ALA A 516 -42.60 5.05 1.00
C ALA A 516 -42.91 5.50 -0.44
N THR A 517 -43.08 4.51 -1.32
CA THR A 517 -43.54 4.67 -2.69
C THR A 517 -45.02 5.06 -2.69
N THR A 518 -45.38 6.19 -3.27
CA THR A 518 -46.79 6.50 -3.60
C THR A 518 -46.90 6.76 -5.09
N THR A 519 -47.60 5.85 -5.76
CA THR A 519 -48.02 5.95 -7.15
C THR A 519 -49.17 6.95 -7.25
N THR A 520 -49.12 7.89 -8.19
CA THR A 520 -50.33 8.56 -8.66
C THR A 520 -50.22 8.87 -10.15
N THR A 521 -51.21 8.36 -10.88
CA THR A 521 -51.42 8.48 -12.32
C THR A 521 -52.44 9.61 -12.60
N ILE A 522 -52.56 9.99 -13.87
CA ILE A 522 -53.66 10.77 -14.52
C ILE A 522 -53.47 12.32 -14.34
N THR A 523 -53.59 13.23 -15.32
CA THR A 523 -54.33 13.28 -16.60
C THR A 523 -53.79 14.39 -17.51
N THR A 524 -53.94 14.20 -18.81
CA THR A 524 -53.78 15.20 -19.88
C THR A 524 -54.78 16.35 -19.77
N ASN A 525 -54.36 17.57 -20.13
CA ASN A 525 -55.27 18.50 -20.82
C ASN A 525 -54.55 19.50 -21.73
N SER A 526 -55.14 19.64 -22.91
CA SER A 526 -54.79 20.51 -24.03
C SER A 526 -55.39 21.90 -23.83
N THR A 527 -54.63 22.97 -24.09
CA THR A 527 -55.19 24.26 -24.52
C THR A 527 -54.22 25.00 -25.44
N ARG A 528 -54.76 25.35 -26.61
CA ARG A 528 -54.25 26.28 -27.62
C ARG A 528 -53.97 27.68 -27.06
N GLY A 529 -52.97 28.35 -27.64
CA GLY A 529 -53.19 29.67 -28.23
C GLY A 529 -52.15 30.76 -27.95
N VAL A 530 -51.77 31.41 -29.04
CA VAL A 530 -51.31 32.81 -29.18
C VAL A 530 -49.79 33.04 -29.31
N THR A 531 -49.38 33.25 -30.56
CA THR A 531 -48.24 34.04 -31.01
C THR A 531 -48.54 35.54 -30.89
N PRO A 532 -47.51 36.41 -30.76
CA PRO A 532 -47.12 37.16 -31.95
C PRO A 532 -45.60 37.35 -32.14
N SER A 533 -45.32 37.76 -33.36
CA SER A 533 -44.11 38.00 -34.14
C SER A 533 -43.17 39.13 -33.70
N GLY A 534 -41.90 39.00 -34.12
CA GLY A 534 -40.94 40.08 -34.43
C GLY A 534 -39.61 39.90 -33.71
N GLY A 535 -38.41 39.88 -34.31
CA GLY A 535 -37.93 40.10 -35.67
C GLY A 535 -36.44 40.49 -35.62
N GLY A 536 -35.59 39.81 -36.40
CA GLY A 536 -34.16 40.15 -36.68
C GLY A 536 -33.15 39.78 -35.57
N GLY A 537 -31.94 39.26 -35.80
CA GLY A 537 -31.15 38.97 -36.99
C GLY A 537 -29.68 38.75 -36.54
N SER A 538 -28.91 37.98 -37.33
CA SER A 538 -27.49 37.54 -37.16
C SER A 538 -27.27 36.41 -36.14
N GLY A 539 -26.56 35.30 -36.42
CA GLY A 539 -25.64 34.95 -37.50
C GLY A 539 -24.33 34.44 -36.90
N GLY A 540 -24.19 33.12 -36.69
CA GLY A 540 -22.98 32.54 -36.10
C GLY A 540 -23.03 31.01 -35.87
N TYR A 541 -22.62 30.28 -36.91
CA TYR A 541 -22.20 28.87 -37.02
C TYR A 541 -22.24 27.94 -35.79
N GLY A 542 -23.19 27.00 -35.81
CA GLY A 542 -23.22 25.80 -34.96
C GLY A 542 -22.94 24.52 -35.76
N ILE A 543 -22.15 23.63 -35.18
CA ILE A 543 -21.71 22.33 -35.70
C ILE A 543 -22.91 21.37 -35.84
N PRO A 544 -23.03 20.55 -36.91
CA PRO A 544 -24.15 19.65 -37.09
C PRO A 544 -24.10 18.43 -36.12
N PRO A 545 -25.26 17.91 -35.67
CA PRO A 545 -25.33 16.71 -34.84
C PRO A 545 -25.01 15.43 -35.64
N PRO A 546 -24.56 14.35 -34.98
CA PRO A 546 -24.17 13.10 -35.63
C PRO A 546 -25.36 12.35 -36.24
N PRO A 547 -25.15 11.56 -37.31
CA PRO A 547 -26.21 10.83 -37.99
C PRO A 547 -26.74 9.63 -37.20
N SER A 548 -28.05 9.43 -37.30
CA SER A 548 -28.81 8.31 -36.73
C SER A 548 -28.39 6.94 -37.34
N PRO A 549 -28.46 5.84 -36.57
CA PRO A 549 -28.09 4.52 -37.06
C PRO A 549 -29.09 3.96 -38.10
N PRO A 550 -28.62 3.12 -39.05
CA PRO A 550 -29.47 2.56 -40.11
C PRO A 550 -30.42 1.46 -39.59
N PRO A 551 -31.55 1.23 -40.28
CA PRO A 551 -32.54 0.21 -39.89
C PRO A 551 -32.04 -1.22 -40.15
N PRO A 552 -32.57 -2.22 -39.43
CA PRO A 552 -32.16 -3.61 -39.59
C PRO A 552 -32.73 -4.23 -40.88
N TYR A 553 -31.87 -4.87 -41.67
CA TYR A 553 -32.27 -5.70 -42.81
C TYR A 553 -32.65 -7.13 -42.37
N PRO A 554 -33.51 -7.82 -43.14
CA PRO A 554 -34.36 -8.90 -42.64
C PRO A 554 -33.71 -10.29 -42.63
N ARG A 555 -34.21 -11.14 -41.73
CA ARG A 555 -34.04 -12.60 -41.73
C ARG A 555 -34.61 -13.21 -43.02
N GLY A 556 -33.76 -13.83 -43.84
CA GLY A 556 -34.09 -15.00 -44.66
C GLY A 556 -33.24 -16.15 -44.12
N GLY A 557 -33.69 -17.39 -43.95
CA GLY A 557 -34.64 -18.15 -44.75
C GLY A 557 -33.90 -19.43 -45.12
N GLY A 558 -34.30 -20.55 -44.51
CA GLY A 558 -33.60 -21.83 -44.59
C GLY A 558 -33.72 -22.56 -45.94
N GLY A 559 -32.86 -23.56 -46.09
CA GLY A 559 -32.74 -24.52 -47.19
C GLY A 559 -31.26 -24.88 -47.32
N GLY A 560 -30.79 -26.12 -47.31
CA GLY A 560 -31.41 -27.40 -47.61
C GLY A 560 -30.57 -28.09 -48.70
N GLY A 561 -29.94 -29.22 -48.37
CA GLY A 561 -29.18 -30.09 -49.30
C GLY A 561 -27.72 -29.66 -49.51
N GLY A 562 -26.72 -30.52 -49.61
CA GLY A 562 -26.67 -31.98 -49.68
C GLY A 562 -25.37 -32.39 -50.37
N GLY A 563 -24.72 -33.45 -49.86
CA GLY A 563 -23.86 -34.35 -50.64
C GLY A 563 -22.41 -33.94 -50.93
N GLY A 564 -21.51 -34.90 -50.72
CA GLY A 564 -20.45 -35.18 -51.69
C GLY A 564 -19.00 -35.11 -51.20
N ASP A 565 -18.53 -36.26 -50.71
CA ASP A 565 -17.28 -36.96 -51.08
C ASP A 565 -15.89 -36.28 -51.09
N GLY A 566 -14.94 -37.09 -50.58
CA GLY A 566 -13.53 -37.15 -50.97
C GLY A 566 -12.62 -36.12 -50.29
N SER A 567 -11.41 -36.42 -49.86
CA SER A 567 -10.58 -37.63 -49.89
C SER A 567 -9.25 -37.22 -49.25
N ASP A 568 -8.61 -38.13 -48.51
CA ASP A 568 -7.17 -38.20 -48.24
C ASP A 568 -6.54 -37.03 -47.44
N SER A 569 -5.53 -37.18 -46.58
CA SER A 569 -4.65 -38.27 -46.13
C SER A 569 -3.90 -37.64 -44.93
N SER A 570 -3.95 -38.23 -43.73
CA SER A 570 -2.92 -39.10 -43.16
C SER A 570 -1.61 -38.41 -42.71
N PHE A 571 -1.25 -38.68 -41.43
CA PHE A 571 0.09 -38.65 -40.81
C PHE A 571 0.74 -37.26 -40.56
N PHE A 572 1.48 -36.98 -39.47
CA PHE A 572 2.20 -37.80 -38.49
C PHE A 572 2.32 -37.04 -37.14
N ARG A 573 2.37 -37.80 -36.03
CA ARG A 573 2.83 -37.38 -34.69
C ARG A 573 4.33 -37.07 -34.67
N GLY A 574 4.74 -36.22 -33.73
CA GLY A 574 5.97 -36.43 -32.94
C GLY A 574 7.04 -35.36 -33.07
N GLY A 575 7.40 -34.75 -31.93
CA GLY A 575 8.46 -33.78 -31.74
C GLY A 575 8.23 -32.98 -30.48
#